data_AF-A0A4P8XVP9-F1
#
_entry.id   AF-A0A4P8XVP9-F1
#
_cell.length_a   1.000
_cell.length_b   1.000
_cell.length_c   1.000
_cell.angle_alpha   90.00
_cell.angle_beta   90.00
_cell.angle_gamma   90.00
#
_symmetry.space_group_name_H-M   'P 1'
#
loop_
_entity.id
_entity.type
_entity.pdbx_description
1 polymer ?
#
loop_
_entity_poly.entity_id
_entity_poly.type
_entity_poly.pdbx_seq_one_letter_code
_entity_poly.pdbx_strand_id
1 'polypeptide(L)'
;MNNVKNNQQIGKYLEKLISENFESRRKFCIKVLDVQFNAKPSEEQIANYSNKISQIIKGRKGIQIADLPIYANLLNVSCDEILSCGEKYIPIKNHMTNYQLAFSTDKKVWEKYINVEDSISLNYDEYGKSLIDYAFQFKNYDLVKYLISIDYINITPEKYFSDNVNKGALWVAETSVKQNNKNYVYNPYVYERQTERNLRTNLIILAIKNKDYKMIERLHAREIPELYGMDYTCPIPYGDIIKNYQSYQTETSCIDELIETIANSDENMIDYFSSEFNVQSKHNRTNTVMCPYLDKIVEKMLLLNIREVELPIRRITQHNKKMYEKLVKLLDEAHISMCKFGGVEPTQKEYRKICKDIVIDKNYNLIAFIMKRKKEF
;
A
#
# COMPACT_ATOMS: atom_id res chain seq x y z
N MET A 1 12.97 14.26 -33.10
CA MET A 1 12.66 13.77 -34.46
C MET A 1 13.14 12.33 -34.56
N ASN A 2 12.24 11.39 -34.88
CA ASN A 2 12.51 9.95 -34.87
C ASN A 2 13.39 9.55 -36.06
N ASN A 3 14.59 9.00 -35.80
CA ASN A 3 15.49 8.41 -36.80
C ASN A 3 14.97 7.03 -37.26
N VAL A 4 13.80 6.98 -37.90
CA VAL A 4 13.34 5.75 -38.59
C VAL A 4 14.12 5.62 -39.90
N LYS A 5 14.80 4.49 -40.08
CA LYS A 5 15.56 4.19 -41.30
C LYS A 5 14.64 3.78 -42.44
N ASN A 6 15.19 3.76 -43.65
CA ASN A 6 14.42 3.32 -44.82
C ASN A 6 14.21 1.80 -44.82
N ASN A 7 13.22 1.31 -45.58
CA ASN A 7 12.85 -0.10 -45.61
C ASN A 7 14.01 -1.03 -46.08
N GLN A 8 14.94 -0.54 -46.91
CA GLN A 8 16.10 -1.35 -47.32
C GLN A 8 17.08 -1.57 -46.17
N GLN A 9 17.33 -0.53 -45.38
CA GLN A 9 18.18 -0.61 -44.19
C GLN A 9 17.53 -1.51 -43.13
N ILE A 10 16.23 -1.30 -42.86
CA ILE A 10 15.45 -2.12 -41.91
C ILE A 10 15.45 -3.59 -42.36
N GLY A 11 15.22 -3.85 -43.65
CA GLY A 11 15.19 -5.20 -44.20
C GLY A 11 16.53 -5.95 -44.04
N LYS A 12 17.66 -5.28 -44.30
CA LYS A 12 19.01 -5.84 -44.06
C LYS A 12 19.29 -6.11 -42.58
N TYR A 13 18.89 -5.18 -41.71
CA TYR A 13 19.06 -5.35 -40.27
C TYR A 13 18.21 -6.52 -39.74
N LEU A 14 16.95 -6.61 -40.17
CA LEU A 14 16.05 -7.71 -39.82
C LEU A 14 16.59 -9.06 -40.29
N GLU A 15 17.17 -9.13 -41.48
CA GLU A 15 17.83 -10.34 -41.99
C GLU A 15 18.98 -10.80 -41.10
N LYS A 16 19.83 -9.85 -40.66
CA LYS A 16 20.91 -10.11 -39.71
C LYS A 16 20.34 -10.68 -38.40
N LEU A 17 19.37 -10.01 -37.78
CA LEU A 17 18.75 -10.45 -36.52
C LEU A 17 18.13 -11.84 -36.63
N ILE A 18 17.43 -12.14 -37.74
CA ILE A 18 16.83 -13.46 -37.98
C ILE A 18 17.94 -14.52 -38.06
N SER A 19 19.03 -14.24 -38.77
CA SER A 19 20.15 -15.20 -38.88
C SER A 19 20.89 -15.45 -37.57
N GLU A 20 20.90 -14.47 -36.66
CA GLU A 20 21.53 -14.59 -35.34
C GLU A 20 20.65 -15.35 -34.33
N ASN A 21 19.32 -15.23 -34.43
CA ASN A 21 18.37 -15.80 -33.45
C ASN A 21 17.65 -17.08 -33.93
N PHE A 22 17.64 -17.36 -35.23
CA PHE A 22 16.92 -18.49 -35.82
C PHE A 22 17.79 -19.23 -36.84
N GLU A 23 17.76 -20.56 -36.82
CA GLU A 23 18.51 -21.40 -37.78
C GLU A 23 18.09 -21.18 -39.25
N SER A 24 16.86 -20.71 -39.49
CA SER A 24 16.40 -20.38 -40.84
C SER A 24 15.24 -19.38 -40.82
N ARG A 25 15.09 -18.65 -41.92
CA ARG A 25 13.92 -17.77 -42.15
C ARG A 25 12.60 -18.54 -42.07
N ARG A 26 12.56 -19.80 -42.52
CA ARG A 26 11.36 -20.65 -42.43
C ARG A 26 10.96 -20.91 -40.98
N LYS A 27 11.92 -21.22 -40.09
CA LYS A 27 11.63 -21.40 -38.65
C LYS A 27 11.12 -20.12 -38.01
N PHE A 28 11.69 -18.97 -38.36
CA PHE A 28 11.18 -17.67 -37.92
C PHE A 28 9.72 -17.45 -38.37
N CYS A 29 9.40 -17.68 -39.65
CA CYS A 29 8.02 -17.55 -40.16
C CYS A 29 7.04 -18.48 -39.44
N ILE A 30 7.44 -19.73 -39.18
CA ILE A 30 6.60 -20.67 -38.41
C ILE A 30 6.30 -20.11 -37.02
N LYS A 31 7.31 -19.59 -36.32
CA LYS A 31 7.12 -19.02 -34.98
C LYS A 31 6.29 -17.74 -34.96
N VAL A 32 6.42 -16.90 -35.97
CA VAL A 32 5.54 -15.72 -36.12
C VAL A 32 4.07 -16.15 -36.27
N LEU A 33 3.79 -17.11 -37.14
CA LEU A 33 2.42 -17.59 -37.38
C LEU A 33 1.84 -18.32 -36.16
N ASP A 34 2.66 -19.12 -35.47
CA ASP A 34 2.33 -19.77 -34.20
C ASP A 34 1.85 -18.75 -33.16
N VAL A 35 2.58 -17.63 -33.01
CA VAL A 35 2.21 -16.52 -32.10
C VAL A 35 0.98 -15.76 -32.58
N GLN A 36 0.82 -15.53 -33.89
CA GLN A 36 -0.33 -14.78 -34.43
C GLN A 36 -1.66 -15.50 -34.31
N PHE A 37 -1.68 -16.82 -34.53
CA PHE A 37 -2.91 -17.60 -34.62
C PHE A 37 -3.12 -18.55 -33.45
N ASN A 38 -2.13 -18.67 -32.55
CA ASN A 38 -2.11 -19.62 -31.43
C ASN A 38 -2.40 -21.07 -31.89
N ALA A 39 -1.94 -21.42 -33.08
CA ALA A 39 -2.21 -22.67 -33.76
C ALA A 39 -1.06 -23.04 -34.71
N LYS A 40 -0.89 -24.34 -34.95
CA LYS A 40 0.13 -24.84 -35.87
C LYS A 40 -0.20 -24.37 -37.30
N PRO A 41 0.69 -23.61 -37.98
CA PRO A 41 0.40 -23.05 -39.29
C PRO A 41 0.41 -24.11 -40.39
N SER A 42 -0.47 -23.95 -41.38
CA SER A 42 -0.48 -24.78 -42.60
C SER A 42 0.70 -24.46 -43.51
N GLU A 43 1.05 -25.38 -44.42
CA GLU A 43 2.16 -25.15 -45.37
C GLU A 43 1.93 -23.95 -46.28
N GLU A 44 0.68 -23.72 -46.68
CA GLU A 44 0.28 -22.57 -47.51
C GLU A 44 0.48 -21.25 -46.75
N GLN A 45 0.11 -21.21 -45.47
CA GLN A 45 0.34 -20.04 -44.62
C GLN A 45 1.84 -19.75 -44.46
N ILE A 46 2.66 -20.79 -44.24
CA ILE A 46 4.11 -20.66 -44.14
C ILE A 46 4.72 -20.13 -45.43
N ALA A 47 4.26 -20.62 -46.59
CA ALA A 47 4.74 -20.16 -47.90
C ALA A 47 4.38 -18.69 -48.16
N ASN A 48 3.13 -18.31 -47.90
CA ASN A 48 2.64 -16.95 -48.06
C ASN A 48 3.39 -15.97 -47.14
N TYR A 49 3.60 -16.35 -45.87
CA TYR A 49 4.31 -15.51 -44.91
C TYR A 49 5.82 -15.45 -45.21
N SER A 50 6.44 -16.54 -45.69
CA SER A 50 7.84 -16.53 -46.15
C SER A 50 8.04 -15.57 -47.33
N ASN A 51 7.08 -15.51 -48.26
CA ASN A 51 7.10 -14.53 -49.34
C ASN A 51 6.99 -13.10 -48.80
N LYS A 52 6.09 -12.84 -47.85
CA LYS A 52 5.96 -11.54 -47.17
C LYS A 52 7.28 -11.11 -46.51
N ILE A 53 7.89 -11.97 -45.70
CA ILE A 53 9.18 -11.70 -45.05
C ILE A 53 10.28 -11.44 -46.08
N SER A 54 10.31 -12.20 -47.19
CA SER A 54 11.29 -11.98 -48.26
C SER A 54 11.16 -10.61 -48.93
N GLN A 55 9.94 -10.08 -49.06
CA GLN A 55 9.71 -8.72 -49.58
C GLN A 55 10.15 -7.63 -48.59
N ILE A 56 9.97 -7.89 -47.29
CA ILE A 56 10.42 -6.99 -46.21
C ILE A 56 11.95 -6.93 -46.14
N ILE A 57 12.61 -8.08 -46.16
CA ILE A 57 14.09 -8.18 -46.13
C ILE A 57 14.71 -7.46 -47.34
N LYS A 58 14.10 -7.60 -48.53
CA LYS A 58 14.53 -6.89 -49.74
C LYS A 58 14.19 -5.39 -49.74
N GLY A 59 13.52 -4.89 -48.70
CA GLY A 59 13.11 -3.49 -48.57
C GLY A 59 11.99 -3.06 -49.51
N ARG A 60 11.29 -4.00 -50.17
CA ARG A 60 10.19 -3.70 -51.10
C ARG A 60 8.87 -3.43 -50.36
N LYS A 61 8.72 -3.96 -49.15
CA LYS A 61 7.59 -3.69 -48.25
C LYS A 61 8.12 -3.27 -46.87
N GLY A 62 7.41 -2.38 -46.20
CA GLY A 62 7.64 -2.10 -44.78
C GLY A 62 7.04 -3.19 -43.89
N ILE A 63 7.49 -3.22 -42.63
CA ILE A 63 6.88 -4.07 -41.60
C ILE A 63 5.49 -3.50 -41.27
N GLN A 64 4.46 -4.35 -41.21
CA GLN A 64 3.13 -3.89 -40.81
C GLN A 64 3.12 -3.66 -39.30
N ILE A 65 2.35 -2.66 -38.85
CA ILE A 65 2.27 -2.28 -37.42
C ILE A 65 1.92 -3.47 -36.53
N ALA A 66 1.02 -4.35 -36.99
CA ALA A 66 0.62 -5.55 -36.26
C ALA A 66 1.73 -6.62 -36.14
N ASP A 67 2.67 -6.67 -37.08
CA ASP A 67 3.76 -7.67 -37.04
C ASP A 67 4.97 -7.17 -36.24
N LEU A 68 5.18 -5.85 -36.16
CA LEU A 68 6.39 -5.26 -35.59
C LEU A 68 6.63 -5.69 -34.12
N PRO A 69 5.63 -5.67 -33.21
CA PRO A 69 5.82 -6.14 -31.83
C PRO A 69 6.16 -7.64 -31.76
N ILE A 70 5.62 -8.44 -32.69
CA ILE A 70 5.87 -9.89 -32.74
C ILE A 70 7.31 -10.15 -33.15
N TYR A 71 7.82 -9.41 -34.13
CA TYR A 71 9.21 -9.52 -34.57
C TYR A 71 10.17 -9.08 -33.47
N ALA A 72 9.88 -7.94 -32.83
CA ALA A 72 10.65 -7.43 -31.70
C ALA A 72 10.77 -8.46 -30.58
N ASN A 73 9.65 -9.07 -30.18
CA ASN A 73 9.63 -10.10 -29.14
C ASN A 73 10.42 -11.37 -29.54
N LEU A 74 10.19 -11.91 -30.74
CA LEU A 74 10.86 -13.13 -31.20
C LEU A 74 12.36 -12.95 -31.41
N LEU A 75 12.80 -11.76 -31.79
CA LEU A 75 14.20 -11.43 -32.03
C LEU A 75 14.89 -10.82 -30.81
N ASN A 76 14.14 -10.64 -29.71
CA ASN A 76 14.64 -10.12 -28.44
C ASN A 76 15.30 -8.72 -28.57
N VAL A 77 14.66 -7.83 -29.33
CA VAL A 77 15.08 -6.44 -29.63
C VAL A 77 13.88 -5.49 -29.61
N SER A 78 14.08 -4.17 -29.65
CA SER A 78 12.97 -3.20 -29.52
C SER A 78 12.38 -2.88 -30.88
N CYS A 79 11.12 -2.44 -30.89
CA CYS A 79 10.55 -1.85 -32.10
C CYS A 79 11.42 -0.70 -32.61
N ASP A 80 11.93 0.16 -31.71
CA ASP A 80 12.81 1.27 -32.05
C ASP A 80 14.17 0.81 -32.58
N GLU A 81 14.71 -0.31 -32.09
CA GLU A 81 15.97 -0.89 -32.53
C GLU A 81 15.82 -1.43 -33.96
N ILE A 82 14.73 -2.15 -34.24
CA ILE A 82 14.41 -2.62 -35.59
C ILE A 82 14.27 -1.42 -36.54
N LEU A 83 13.52 -0.39 -36.15
CA LEU A 83 13.26 0.79 -36.98
C LEU A 83 14.49 1.69 -37.16
N SER A 84 15.40 1.72 -36.18
CA SER A 84 16.65 2.50 -36.23
C SER A 84 17.86 1.71 -36.75
N CYS A 85 17.68 0.42 -37.06
CA CYS A 85 18.74 -0.50 -37.48
C CYS A 85 19.90 -0.62 -36.47
N GLY A 86 19.57 -0.64 -35.17
CA GLY A 86 20.55 -0.76 -34.09
C GLY A 86 21.19 0.55 -33.64
N GLU A 87 20.88 1.69 -34.26
CA GLU A 87 21.37 3.01 -33.80
C GLU A 87 20.76 3.43 -32.45
N LYS A 88 19.54 2.99 -32.17
CA LYS A 88 18.95 3.04 -30.83
C LYS A 88 18.93 1.63 -30.28
N TYR A 89 19.97 1.30 -29.51
CA TYR A 89 20.01 0.08 -28.73
C TYR A 89 19.31 0.31 -27.39
N ILE A 90 18.10 -0.25 -27.25
CA ILE A 90 17.45 -0.41 -25.95
C ILE A 90 17.55 -1.91 -25.64
N PRO A 91 18.50 -2.35 -24.79
CA PRO A 91 18.72 -3.77 -24.57
C PRO A 91 17.43 -4.49 -24.12
N ILE A 92 16.98 -5.48 -24.91
CA ILE A 92 15.77 -6.28 -24.64
C ILE A 92 16.09 -7.69 -24.16
N LYS A 93 17.22 -7.88 -23.49
CA LYS A 93 17.28 -9.01 -22.54
C LYS A 93 16.47 -8.65 -21.30
N ASN A 94 15.21 -9.07 -21.38
CA ASN A 94 14.08 -8.91 -20.45
C ASN A 94 13.58 -7.47 -20.37
N HIS A 95 12.45 -7.17 -21.03
CA HIS A 95 11.55 -6.10 -20.59
C HIS A 95 11.08 -6.47 -19.19
N MET A 96 11.89 -6.15 -18.18
CA MET A 96 11.51 -6.31 -16.79
C MET A 96 10.19 -5.57 -16.59
N THR A 97 9.20 -6.25 -16.07
CA THR A 97 7.90 -5.66 -15.70
C THR A 97 7.81 -5.48 -14.19
N ASN A 98 6.87 -4.64 -13.73
CA ASN A 98 6.54 -4.53 -12.31
C ASN A 98 6.21 -5.90 -11.70
N TYR A 99 5.47 -6.73 -12.43
CA TYR A 99 5.15 -8.11 -12.03
C TYR A 99 6.43 -8.95 -11.84
N GLN A 100 7.29 -9.02 -12.85
CA GLN A 100 8.50 -9.86 -12.82
C GLN A 100 9.49 -9.39 -11.74
N LEU A 101 9.60 -8.08 -11.58
CA LEU A 101 10.46 -7.49 -10.57
C LEU A 101 9.93 -7.76 -9.15
N ALA A 102 8.62 -7.67 -8.95
CA ALA A 102 7.95 -8.03 -7.70
C ALA A 102 8.05 -9.52 -7.37
N PHE A 103 8.04 -10.38 -8.38
CA PHE A 103 8.18 -11.83 -8.20
C PHE A 103 9.64 -12.25 -7.91
N SER A 104 10.61 -11.47 -8.37
CA SER A 104 12.04 -11.75 -8.17
C SER A 104 12.41 -11.73 -6.67
N THR A 105 13.23 -12.69 -6.26
CA THR A 105 13.89 -12.73 -4.95
C THR A 105 15.38 -12.32 -5.02
N ASP A 106 15.89 -12.02 -6.22
CA ASP A 106 17.29 -11.64 -6.42
C ASP A 106 17.49 -10.13 -6.25
N LYS A 107 18.22 -9.75 -5.19
CA LYS A 107 18.57 -8.35 -4.91
C LYS A 107 19.35 -7.70 -6.05
N LYS A 108 20.18 -8.44 -6.79
CA LYS A 108 20.92 -7.88 -7.94
C LYS A 108 19.97 -7.46 -9.06
N VAL A 109 18.85 -8.15 -9.22
CA VAL A 109 17.79 -7.77 -10.15
C VAL A 109 17.14 -6.47 -9.66
N TRP A 110 16.81 -6.35 -8.38
CA TRP A 110 16.26 -5.13 -7.82
C TRP A 110 17.17 -3.91 -8.00
N GLU A 111 18.45 -4.04 -7.64
CA GLU A 111 19.46 -2.99 -7.79
C GLU A 111 19.61 -2.54 -9.25
N LYS A 112 19.53 -3.46 -10.20
CA LYS A 112 19.67 -3.17 -11.63
C LYS A 112 18.49 -2.39 -12.21
N TYR A 113 17.26 -2.62 -11.73
CA TYR A 113 16.05 -2.10 -12.39
C TYR A 113 15.33 -1.00 -11.60
N ILE A 114 15.54 -0.88 -10.29
CA ILE A 114 14.84 0.11 -9.44
C ILE A 114 15.61 1.44 -9.37
N ASN A 115 16.95 1.38 -9.33
CA ASN A 115 17.81 2.55 -9.09
C ASN A 115 18.14 3.37 -10.35
N VAL A 116 17.48 3.08 -11.48
CA VAL A 116 17.72 3.75 -12.77
C VAL A 116 16.79 4.97 -12.91
N GLU A 117 17.29 6.06 -13.46
CA GLU A 117 16.48 7.23 -13.84
C GLU A 117 15.37 6.77 -14.82
N ASP A 118 14.11 7.14 -14.56
CA ASP A 118 12.91 6.60 -15.25
C ASP A 118 12.67 5.09 -15.06
N SER A 119 12.97 4.54 -13.88
CA SER A 119 12.68 3.13 -13.56
C SER A 119 11.20 2.76 -13.71
N ILE A 120 10.94 1.55 -14.19
CA ILE A 120 9.58 0.96 -14.29
C ILE A 120 8.80 1.01 -12.97
N SER A 121 9.52 0.93 -11.85
CA SER A 121 8.95 1.04 -10.51
C SER A 121 8.20 2.35 -10.31
N LEU A 122 8.62 3.45 -10.96
CA LEU A 122 7.98 4.76 -10.79
C LEU A 122 6.67 4.91 -11.58
N ASN A 123 6.24 3.90 -12.34
CA ASN A 123 5.04 3.95 -13.18
C ASN A 123 4.11 2.75 -12.93
N TYR A 124 2.82 2.96 -13.21
CA TYR A 124 1.83 1.87 -13.26
C TYR A 124 1.94 1.12 -14.60
N ASP A 125 1.64 -0.18 -14.57
CA ASP A 125 1.57 -1.03 -15.76
C ASP A 125 0.23 -0.88 -16.52
N GLU A 126 0.05 -1.65 -17.59
CA GLU A 126 -1.17 -1.67 -18.40
C GLU A 126 -2.45 -2.11 -17.65
N TYR A 127 -2.29 -2.74 -16.48
CA TYR A 127 -3.38 -3.14 -15.60
C TYR A 127 -3.66 -2.10 -14.50
N GLY A 128 -2.94 -0.97 -14.52
CA GLY A 128 -3.02 0.05 -13.47
C GLY A 128 -2.36 -0.36 -12.17
N LYS A 129 -1.40 -1.30 -12.18
CA LYS A 129 -0.68 -1.80 -11.00
C LYS A 129 0.78 -1.35 -10.98
N SER A 130 1.23 -0.93 -9.80
CA SER A 130 2.62 -0.56 -9.52
C SER A 130 3.45 -1.78 -9.07
N LEU A 131 4.77 -1.60 -8.96
CA LEU A 131 5.66 -2.58 -8.33
C LEU A 131 5.21 -2.94 -6.91
N ILE A 132 4.70 -1.96 -6.16
CA ILE A 132 4.27 -2.12 -4.76
C ILE A 132 3.02 -3.01 -4.69
N ASP A 133 2.06 -2.82 -5.58
CA ASP A 133 0.84 -3.62 -5.62
C ASP A 133 1.17 -5.11 -5.79
N TYR A 134 2.08 -5.42 -6.72
CA TYR A 134 2.54 -6.78 -6.92
C TYR A 134 3.42 -7.29 -5.77
N ALA A 135 4.25 -6.45 -5.16
CA ALA A 135 5.07 -6.84 -4.01
C ALA A 135 4.19 -7.30 -2.84
N PHE A 136 3.07 -6.62 -2.57
CA PHE A 136 2.08 -7.08 -1.58
C PHE A 136 1.31 -8.29 -2.05
N GLN A 137 0.87 -8.33 -3.30
CA GLN A 137 0.15 -9.48 -3.87
C GLN A 137 0.98 -10.78 -3.73
N PHE A 138 2.29 -10.72 -3.98
CA PHE A 138 3.20 -11.85 -3.83
C PHE A 138 3.75 -12.03 -2.42
N LYS A 139 3.42 -11.13 -1.49
CA LYS A 139 3.93 -11.11 -0.12
C LYS A 139 5.47 -11.12 -0.08
N ASN A 140 6.12 -10.47 -1.05
CA ASN A 140 7.58 -10.41 -1.19
C ASN A 140 8.18 -9.40 -0.19
N TYR A 141 8.34 -9.84 1.04
CA TYR A 141 8.77 -8.97 2.14
C TYR A 141 10.21 -8.48 2.00
N ASP A 142 11.10 -9.27 1.39
CA ASP A 142 12.49 -8.86 1.18
C ASP A 142 12.60 -7.72 0.16
N LEU A 143 11.81 -7.76 -0.91
CA LEU A 143 11.70 -6.63 -1.84
C LEU A 143 11.14 -5.39 -1.14
N VAL A 144 10.09 -5.55 -0.34
CA VAL A 144 9.50 -4.43 0.42
C VAL A 144 10.52 -3.79 1.35
N LYS A 145 11.30 -4.58 2.10
CA LYS A 145 12.40 -4.07 2.94
C LYS A 145 13.48 -3.37 2.10
N TYR A 146 13.79 -3.91 0.92
CA TYR A 146 14.71 -3.25 -0.01
C TYR A 146 14.19 -1.88 -0.43
N LEU A 147 12.91 -1.78 -0.83
CA LEU A 147 12.25 -0.52 -1.19
C LEU A 147 12.26 0.49 -0.04
N ILE A 148 12.08 0.05 1.21
CA ILE A 148 12.22 0.91 2.39
C ILE A 148 13.68 1.36 2.58
N SER A 149 14.66 0.50 2.31
CA SER A 149 16.08 0.80 2.52
C SER A 149 16.66 1.83 1.56
N ILE A 150 16.03 2.00 0.39
CA ILE A 150 16.41 2.98 -0.63
C ILE A 150 15.48 4.21 -0.61
N ASP A 151 14.71 4.41 0.46
CA ASP A 151 13.75 5.51 0.64
C ASP A 151 12.69 5.62 -0.47
N TYR A 152 12.44 4.51 -1.16
CA TYR A 152 11.37 4.39 -2.15
C TYR A 152 10.01 4.24 -1.45
N ILE A 153 9.98 3.53 -0.31
CA ILE A 153 8.89 3.56 0.66
C ILE A 153 9.40 4.31 1.90
N ASN A 154 8.82 5.47 2.18
CA ASN A 154 9.14 6.28 3.34
C ASN A 154 8.12 6.03 4.45
N ILE A 155 8.60 5.69 5.65
CA ILE A 155 7.79 5.62 6.86
C ILE A 155 8.07 6.88 7.66
N THR A 156 7.16 7.83 7.63
CA THR A 156 7.34 9.15 8.22
C THR A 156 6.16 9.52 9.10
N PRO A 157 6.38 10.37 10.12
CA PRO A 157 5.28 11.09 10.75
C PRO A 157 4.67 12.05 9.73
N GLU A 158 3.34 12.04 9.58
CA GLU A 158 2.60 12.82 8.59
C GLU A 158 2.90 14.31 8.75
N LYS A 159 3.41 14.92 7.68
CA LYS A 159 3.87 16.31 7.68
C LYS A 159 2.77 17.32 8.00
N TYR A 160 1.54 17.07 7.56
CA TYR A 160 0.38 17.96 7.80
C TYR A 160 -0.05 18.04 9.27
N PHE A 161 0.46 17.15 10.11
CA PHE A 161 0.29 17.19 11.56
C PHE A 161 1.60 17.47 12.31
N SER A 162 2.66 17.87 11.59
CA SER A 162 4.00 18.15 12.14
C SER A 162 4.37 19.63 12.18
N ASP A 163 3.53 20.53 11.64
CA ASP A 163 3.68 21.97 11.90
C ASP A 163 3.64 22.19 13.42
N ASN A 164 4.53 23.04 13.93
CA ASN A 164 4.91 23.27 15.35
C ASN A 164 3.78 23.40 16.41
N VAL A 165 2.51 23.31 16.02
CA VAL A 165 1.29 23.40 16.82
C VAL A 165 0.61 22.03 17.02
N ASN A 166 0.86 21.04 16.16
CA ASN A 166 0.30 19.69 16.27
C ASN A 166 1.42 18.69 16.57
N LYS A 167 1.38 18.04 17.73
CA LYS A 167 2.33 16.98 18.13
C LYS A 167 1.64 15.62 18.14
N GLY A 168 0.89 15.32 17.09
CA GLY A 168 0.24 14.02 16.90
C GLY A 168 0.66 13.45 15.55
N ALA A 169 1.74 12.68 15.52
CA ALA A 169 2.21 12.07 14.29
C ALA A 169 1.24 10.98 13.85
N LEU A 170 0.49 11.18 12.77
CA LEU A 170 -0.03 10.04 12.01
C LEU A 170 1.18 9.38 11.35
N TRP A 171 1.56 8.17 11.74
CA TRP A 171 2.59 7.45 10.99
C TRP A 171 2.00 6.98 9.67
N VAL A 172 2.54 7.49 8.56
CA VAL A 172 2.11 7.14 7.21
C VAL A 172 3.27 6.43 6.51
N ALA A 173 2.94 5.49 5.66
CA ALA A 173 3.87 4.97 4.67
C ALA A 173 3.54 5.64 3.34
N GLU A 174 4.51 6.33 2.77
CA GLU A 174 4.39 7.02 1.48
C GLU A 174 5.38 6.42 0.48
N THR A 175 5.11 6.60 -0.80
CA THR A 175 5.94 6.04 -1.87
C THR A 175 6.54 7.17 -2.70
N SER A 176 7.73 6.98 -3.24
CA SER A 176 8.36 7.96 -4.14
C SER A 176 7.81 7.89 -5.58
N VAL A 177 6.72 7.17 -5.82
CA VAL A 177 6.08 7.09 -7.15
C VAL A 177 5.65 8.49 -7.56
N LYS A 178 6.26 9.05 -8.61
CA LYS A 178 5.88 10.35 -9.15
C LYS A 178 4.45 10.25 -9.66
N GLN A 179 3.52 11.01 -9.07
CA GLN A 179 2.19 11.23 -9.67
C GLN A 179 2.41 11.86 -11.05
N ASN A 180 2.29 11.06 -12.11
CA ASN A 180 2.35 11.57 -13.48
C ASN A 180 1.02 12.28 -13.79
N ASN A 181 0.89 13.47 -13.21
CA ASN A 181 -0.05 14.51 -13.60
C ASN A 181 0.26 14.87 -15.05
N LYS A 182 -0.51 14.33 -16.02
CA LYS A 182 -0.95 15.11 -17.21
C LYS A 182 -1.85 14.41 -18.24
N ASN A 183 -2.03 13.09 -18.28
CA ASN A 183 -2.79 12.48 -19.40
C ASN A 183 -3.77 11.34 -19.06
N TYR A 184 -4.04 11.03 -17.79
CA TYR A 184 -5.20 10.21 -17.47
C TYR A 184 -6.41 11.13 -17.25
N VAL A 185 -7.20 11.25 -18.31
CA VAL A 185 -8.56 11.76 -18.23
C VAL A 185 -9.31 10.89 -17.23
N TYR A 186 -9.50 11.45 -16.03
CA TYR A 186 -10.57 11.11 -15.09
C TYR A 186 -10.65 9.64 -14.61
N ASN A 187 -9.94 9.31 -13.53
CA ASN A 187 -10.61 8.60 -12.43
C ASN A 187 -10.18 9.16 -11.05
N PRO A 188 -10.68 10.35 -10.68
CA PRO A 188 -10.25 11.09 -9.48
C PRO A 188 -10.76 10.50 -8.15
N TYR A 189 -11.36 9.29 -8.16
CA TYR A 189 -12.09 8.76 -7.00
C TYR A 189 -11.70 7.34 -6.56
N VAL A 190 -10.88 6.58 -7.29
CA VAL A 190 -10.68 5.14 -6.99
C VAL A 190 -9.27 4.76 -6.54
N TYR A 191 -8.20 5.47 -6.90
CA TYR A 191 -6.84 4.97 -6.65
C TYR A 191 -5.93 5.86 -5.78
N GLU A 192 -6.08 7.19 -5.86
CA GLU A 192 -5.04 8.15 -5.44
C GLU A 192 -4.80 8.28 -3.93
N ARG A 193 -5.61 7.66 -3.07
CA ARG A 193 -5.39 7.61 -1.61
C ARG A 193 -5.59 6.23 -1.00
N GLN A 194 -6.04 5.26 -1.79
CA GLN A 194 -6.29 3.88 -1.32
C GLN A 194 -5.00 3.09 -1.13
N THR A 195 -3.94 3.42 -1.87
CA THR A 195 -2.65 2.73 -1.77
C THR A 195 -1.82 3.18 -0.57
N GLU A 196 -1.81 4.46 -0.18
CA GLU A 196 -0.93 4.97 0.91
C GLU A 196 -1.43 4.62 2.33
N ARG A 197 -2.74 4.67 2.61
CA ARG A 197 -3.27 4.24 3.92
C ARG A 197 -3.25 2.71 4.07
N ASN A 198 -3.52 1.98 3.00
CA ASN A 198 -3.37 0.52 3.00
C ASN A 198 -1.90 0.09 3.00
N LEU A 199 -0.97 0.95 2.56
CA LEU A 199 0.46 0.65 2.53
C LEU A 199 0.95 0.30 3.93
N ARG A 200 0.70 1.16 4.92
CA ARG A 200 1.12 0.90 6.31
C ARG A 200 0.48 -0.38 6.87
N THR A 201 -0.82 -0.59 6.66
CA THR A 201 -1.53 -1.79 7.13
C THR A 201 -0.96 -3.06 6.48
N ASN A 202 -0.73 -3.06 5.17
CA ASN A 202 -0.14 -4.18 4.45
C ASN A 202 1.30 -4.46 4.89
N LEU A 203 2.09 -3.41 5.19
CA LEU A 203 3.42 -3.54 5.77
C LEU A 203 3.36 -4.19 7.16
N ILE A 204 2.41 -3.78 8.01
CA ILE A 204 2.18 -4.40 9.33
C ILE A 204 1.83 -5.87 9.16
N ILE A 205 0.91 -6.22 8.25
CA ILE A 205 0.51 -7.60 7.96
C ILE A 205 1.73 -8.44 7.55
N LEU A 206 2.57 -7.94 6.63
CA LEU A 206 3.79 -8.65 6.23
C LEU A 206 4.79 -8.78 7.38
N ALA A 207 4.97 -7.74 8.19
CA ALA A 207 5.87 -7.78 9.33
C ALA A 207 5.41 -8.80 10.39
N ILE A 208 4.10 -8.88 10.67
CA ILE A 208 3.53 -9.92 11.56
C ILE A 208 3.81 -11.31 10.99
N LYS A 209 3.48 -11.55 9.71
CA LYS A 209 3.69 -12.85 9.04
C LYS A 209 5.17 -13.28 9.04
N ASN A 210 6.10 -12.32 9.05
CA ASN A 210 7.54 -12.57 9.10
C ASN A 210 8.15 -12.45 10.51
N LYS A 211 7.35 -12.23 11.55
CA LYS A 211 7.78 -12.02 12.94
C LYS A 211 8.85 -10.93 13.11
N ASP A 212 8.77 -9.88 12.29
CA ASP A 212 9.70 -8.75 12.34
C ASP A 212 9.23 -7.69 13.34
N TYR A 213 9.49 -7.93 14.62
CA TYR A 213 9.11 -7.02 15.71
C TYR A 213 9.72 -5.62 15.55
N LYS A 214 10.93 -5.50 14.99
CA LYS A 214 11.56 -4.20 14.75
C LYS A 214 10.77 -3.39 13.73
N MET A 215 10.30 -4.04 12.67
CA MET A 215 9.44 -3.38 11.69
C MET A 215 8.06 -3.04 12.29
N ILE A 216 7.48 -3.94 13.09
CA ILE A 216 6.20 -3.70 13.79
C ILE A 216 6.28 -2.46 14.70
N GLU A 217 7.38 -2.31 15.43
CA GLU A 217 7.66 -1.13 16.26
C GLU A 217 7.85 0.12 15.39
N ARG A 218 8.68 0.04 14.34
CA ARG A 218 8.90 1.14 13.39
C ARG A 218 7.62 1.63 12.72
N LEU A 219 6.68 0.73 12.47
CA LEU A 219 5.37 1.03 11.88
C LEU A 219 4.33 1.47 12.89
N HIS A 220 4.66 1.54 14.19
CA HIS A 220 3.71 1.84 15.27
C HIS A 220 2.44 0.97 15.17
N ALA A 221 2.60 -0.34 14.99
CA ALA A 221 1.51 -1.22 14.54
C ALA A 221 0.25 -1.26 15.43
N ARG A 222 0.35 -0.85 16.70
CA ARG A 222 -0.77 -0.78 17.65
C ARG A 222 -1.46 0.58 17.66
N GLU A 223 -1.01 1.53 16.83
CA GLU A 223 -1.40 2.94 16.93
C GLU A 223 -2.19 3.38 15.70
N ILE A 224 -3.39 3.92 15.92
CA ILE A 224 -4.19 4.60 14.90
C ILE A 224 -4.14 6.12 15.12
N PRO A 225 -4.34 6.92 14.07
CA PRO A 225 -4.41 8.38 14.15
C PRO A 225 -5.26 8.94 15.29
N GLU A 226 -6.41 8.33 15.54
CA GLU A 226 -7.41 8.74 16.52
C GLU A 226 -6.84 8.75 17.95
N LEU A 227 -5.81 7.95 18.24
CA LEU A 227 -5.17 7.92 19.57
C LEU A 227 -4.40 9.22 19.88
N TYR A 228 -3.84 9.87 18.87
CA TYR A 228 -3.07 11.11 19.03
C TYR A 228 -3.97 12.34 19.13
N GLY A 229 -5.17 12.25 18.56
CA GLY A 229 -6.20 13.29 18.55
C GLY A 229 -6.94 13.46 19.87
N MET A 230 -6.72 12.58 20.87
CA MET A 230 -7.39 12.63 22.17
C MET A 230 -7.10 13.95 22.92
N ASP A 231 -7.97 14.93 22.73
CA ASP A 231 -8.07 16.15 23.51
C ASP A 231 -8.92 15.91 24.76
N TYR A 232 -8.87 16.82 25.75
CA TYR A 232 -9.94 16.84 26.75
C TYR A 232 -11.26 17.03 26.01
N THR A 233 -11.35 17.97 25.07
CA THR A 233 -12.54 18.15 24.24
C THR A 233 -12.52 17.20 23.05
N CYS A 234 -13.03 15.99 23.26
CA CYS A 234 -13.63 15.10 22.26
C CYS A 234 -12.61 14.15 21.57
N PRO A 235 -12.92 12.84 21.45
CA PRO A 235 -12.91 12.26 20.12
C PRO A 235 -14.07 12.95 19.41
N ILE A 236 -13.86 14.11 18.79
CA ILE A 236 -14.78 14.43 17.69
C ILE A 236 -14.47 13.22 16.82
N PRO A 237 -15.39 12.25 16.62
CA PRO A 237 -15.22 11.36 15.50
C PRO A 237 -14.97 12.36 14.41
N TYR A 238 -13.80 12.30 13.78
CA TYR A 238 -13.40 13.31 12.83
C TYR A 238 -14.50 13.42 11.75
N GLY A 239 -15.51 12.53 11.71
CA GLY A 239 -16.96 12.80 11.62
C GLY A 239 -17.41 13.95 10.74
N ASP A 240 -17.38 15.20 11.21
CA ASP A 240 -17.83 16.31 10.37
C ASP A 240 -16.76 16.79 9.35
N ILE A 241 -15.50 16.40 9.53
CA ILE A 241 -14.44 16.45 8.50
C ILE A 241 -14.38 15.12 7.70
N ILE A 242 -14.74 13.96 8.29
CA ILE A 242 -14.74 12.61 7.66
C ILE A 242 -15.98 12.35 6.80
N LYS A 243 -17.14 12.96 7.06
CA LYS A 243 -18.35 12.77 6.24
C LYS A 243 -18.14 13.16 4.77
N ASN A 244 -17.17 14.05 4.50
CA ASN A 244 -16.77 14.43 3.14
C ASN A 244 -15.74 13.49 2.51
N TYR A 245 -15.33 12.44 3.22
CA TYR A 245 -14.40 11.43 2.74
C TYR A 245 -15.15 10.11 2.54
N GLN A 246 -15.68 9.91 1.33
CA GLN A 246 -16.19 8.61 0.84
C GLN A 246 -15.14 7.46 0.91
N SER A 247 -13.93 7.72 1.41
CA SER A 247 -12.76 6.80 1.44
C SER A 247 -12.75 5.77 2.57
N TYR A 248 -13.71 5.77 3.51
CA TYR A 248 -13.70 4.85 4.67
C TYR A 248 -14.34 3.47 4.39
N GLN A 249 -15.08 3.30 3.30
CA GLN A 249 -15.74 2.00 3.01
C GLN A 249 -14.76 0.94 2.47
N THR A 250 -13.65 1.34 1.83
CA THR A 250 -12.60 0.44 1.31
C THR A 250 -11.48 0.14 2.32
N GLU A 251 -11.42 0.82 3.47
CA GLU A 251 -10.52 0.50 4.60
C GLU A 251 -10.89 -0.84 5.28
N THR A 252 -12.11 -1.34 5.09
CA THR A 252 -12.63 -2.52 5.78
C THR A 252 -11.86 -3.82 5.47
N SER A 253 -11.43 -4.02 4.22
CA SER A 253 -10.84 -5.31 3.79
C SER A 253 -9.43 -5.58 4.35
N CYS A 254 -8.55 -4.57 4.36
CA CYS A 254 -7.19 -4.72 4.89
C CYS A 254 -7.18 -4.76 6.43
N ILE A 255 -8.15 -4.12 7.09
CA ILE A 255 -8.35 -4.20 8.54
C ILE A 255 -8.82 -5.61 8.93
N ASP A 256 -9.74 -6.20 8.17
CA ASP A 256 -10.17 -7.59 8.41
C ASP A 256 -9.00 -8.58 8.22
N GLU A 257 -8.17 -8.41 7.18
CA GLU A 257 -6.96 -9.23 7.00
C GLU A 257 -5.96 -9.00 8.15
N LEU A 258 -5.80 -7.77 8.65
CA LEU A 258 -4.95 -7.48 9.80
C LEU A 258 -5.47 -8.19 11.06
N ILE A 259 -6.76 -8.07 11.35
CA ILE A 259 -7.41 -8.73 12.50
C ILE A 259 -7.21 -10.24 12.41
N GLU A 260 -7.45 -10.83 11.23
CA GLU A 260 -7.25 -12.25 11.02
C GLU A 260 -5.78 -12.67 11.16
N THR A 261 -4.86 -11.86 10.66
CA THR A 261 -3.41 -12.09 10.77
C THR A 261 -2.95 -12.04 12.22
N ILE A 262 -3.45 -11.10 13.03
CA ILE A 262 -3.14 -11.02 14.47
C ILE A 262 -3.79 -12.19 15.23
N ALA A 263 -5.07 -12.50 14.97
CA ALA A 263 -5.79 -13.56 15.67
C ALA A 263 -5.15 -14.95 15.46
N ASN A 264 -4.53 -15.20 14.30
CA ASN A 264 -3.82 -16.44 13.98
C ASN A 264 -2.31 -16.40 14.30
N SER A 265 -1.82 -15.34 14.94
CA SER A 265 -0.40 -15.20 15.27
C SER A 265 0.00 -15.99 16.51
N ASP A 266 1.29 -16.08 16.79
CA ASP A 266 1.78 -16.78 17.99
C ASP A 266 1.53 -16.00 19.28
N GLU A 267 1.70 -16.67 20.42
CA GLU A 267 1.46 -16.12 21.75
C GLU A 267 2.21 -14.80 21.99
N ASN A 268 3.45 -14.66 21.51
CA ASN A 268 4.24 -13.44 21.67
C ASN A 268 3.65 -12.26 20.90
N MET A 269 3.12 -12.52 19.70
CA MET A 269 2.47 -11.50 18.89
C MET A 269 1.11 -11.10 19.49
N ILE A 270 0.33 -12.08 19.96
CA ILE A 270 -0.91 -11.82 20.73
C ILE A 270 -0.61 -11.02 22.00
N ASP A 271 0.48 -11.36 22.70
CA ASP A 271 0.96 -10.65 23.88
C ASP A 271 1.28 -9.18 23.55
N TYR A 272 2.01 -8.93 22.47
CA TYR A 272 2.34 -7.59 22.00
C TYR A 272 1.08 -6.75 21.72
N PHE A 273 0.14 -7.29 20.92
CA PHE A 273 -1.07 -6.55 20.51
C PHE A 273 -2.10 -6.40 21.65
N SER A 274 -2.12 -7.29 22.65
CA SER A 274 -3.04 -7.19 23.78
C SER A 274 -2.51 -6.36 24.95
N SER A 275 -1.21 -6.04 24.98
CA SER A 275 -0.60 -5.25 26.05
C SER A 275 -1.01 -3.78 26.03
N GLU A 276 -1.15 -3.19 27.22
CA GLU A 276 -1.26 -1.73 27.37
C GLU A 276 0.01 -1.05 26.83
N PHE A 277 -0.14 0.12 26.22
CA PHE A 277 0.97 0.97 25.83
C PHE A 277 0.61 2.45 26.05
N ASN A 278 1.64 3.29 26.03
CA ASN A 278 1.50 4.72 26.27
C ASN A 278 1.55 5.50 24.96
N VAL A 279 0.58 6.37 24.74
CA VAL A 279 0.55 7.33 23.63
C VAL A 279 0.64 8.73 24.21
N GLN A 280 1.53 9.54 23.65
CA GLN A 280 1.59 10.96 23.97
C GLN A 280 0.63 11.71 23.04
N SER A 281 -0.36 12.39 23.61
CA SER A 281 -1.27 13.23 22.84
C SER A 281 -0.59 14.52 22.40
N LYS A 282 -1.23 15.22 21.44
CA LYS A 282 -0.82 16.56 20.97
C LYS A 282 -0.60 17.59 22.08
N HIS A 283 -1.18 17.38 23.27
CA HIS A 283 -1.06 18.26 24.44
C HIS A 283 0.01 17.82 25.45
N ASN A 284 0.98 17.01 25.01
CA ASN A 284 2.03 16.41 25.84
C ASN A 284 1.49 15.57 27.02
N ARG A 285 0.28 15.01 26.89
CA ARG A 285 -0.25 14.10 27.91
C ARG A 285 -0.05 12.66 27.53
N THR A 286 0.41 11.87 28.49
CA THR A 286 0.56 10.44 28.30
C THR A 286 -0.74 9.74 28.68
N ASN A 287 -1.35 9.05 27.70
CA ASN A 287 -2.50 8.19 27.90
C ASN A 287 -2.06 6.73 27.79
N THR A 288 -2.50 5.90 28.73
CA THR A 288 -2.35 4.44 28.63
C THR A 288 -3.56 3.87 27.91
N VAL A 289 -3.33 3.18 26.81
CA VAL A 289 -4.36 2.66 25.90
C VAL A 289 -4.07 1.21 25.54
N MET A 290 -5.05 0.55 24.92
CA MET A 290 -4.90 -0.77 24.30
C MET A 290 -4.94 -0.67 22.78
N CYS A 291 -4.51 -1.72 22.09
CA CYS A 291 -4.58 -1.78 20.63
C CYS A 291 -6.03 -1.56 20.15
N PRO A 292 -6.24 -0.70 19.15
CA PRO A 292 -7.52 -0.61 18.46
C PRO A 292 -7.94 -1.99 17.91
N TYR A 293 -9.25 -2.24 17.86
CA TYR A 293 -9.84 -3.49 17.36
C TYR A 293 -9.53 -4.75 18.19
N LEU A 294 -8.99 -4.62 19.41
CA LEU A 294 -8.68 -5.78 20.26
C LEU A 294 -9.92 -6.63 20.60
N ASP A 295 -11.09 -6.01 20.67
CA ASP A 295 -12.39 -6.69 20.78
C ASP A 295 -12.69 -7.57 19.55
N LYS A 296 -12.47 -7.06 18.34
CA LYS A 296 -12.65 -7.81 17.09
C LYS A 296 -11.61 -8.93 16.93
N ILE A 297 -10.38 -8.69 17.38
CA ILE A 297 -9.33 -9.72 17.45
C ILE A 297 -9.80 -10.84 18.38
N VAL A 298 -10.30 -10.52 19.58
CA VAL A 298 -10.86 -11.52 20.50
C VAL A 298 -12.04 -12.26 19.90
N GLU A 299 -12.99 -11.57 19.27
CA GLU A 299 -14.12 -12.20 18.59
C GLU A 299 -13.65 -13.20 17.52
N LYS A 300 -12.70 -12.79 16.68
CA LYS A 300 -12.11 -13.67 15.67
C LYS A 300 -11.38 -14.87 16.29
N MET A 301 -10.62 -14.66 17.36
CA MET A 301 -9.93 -15.74 18.09
C MET A 301 -10.92 -16.75 18.69
N LEU A 302 -12.04 -16.28 19.24
CA LEU A 302 -13.12 -17.13 19.76
C LEU A 302 -13.75 -17.95 18.64
N LEU A 303 -14.08 -17.33 17.50
CA LEU A 303 -14.64 -18.02 16.33
C LEU A 303 -13.69 -19.09 15.78
N LEU A 304 -12.38 -18.86 15.85
CA LEU A 304 -11.34 -19.78 15.41
C LEU A 304 -10.93 -20.81 16.49
N ASN A 305 -11.53 -20.77 17.68
CA ASN A 305 -11.18 -21.61 18.83
C ASN A 305 -9.68 -21.56 19.21
N ILE A 306 -9.07 -20.37 19.13
CA ILE A 306 -7.66 -20.15 19.51
C ILE A 306 -7.53 -20.22 21.03
N ARG A 307 -6.61 -21.06 21.53
CA ARG A 307 -6.46 -21.33 22.97
C ARG A 307 -5.97 -20.10 23.75
N GLU A 308 -5.14 -19.30 23.11
CA GLU A 308 -4.46 -18.13 23.67
C GLU A 308 -5.41 -16.94 23.88
N VAL A 309 -6.69 -17.04 23.50
CA VAL A 309 -7.70 -15.97 23.60
C VAL A 309 -7.98 -15.49 25.03
N GLU A 310 -7.71 -16.34 26.03
CA GLU A 310 -7.85 -15.97 27.45
C GLU A 310 -6.97 -14.78 27.82
N LEU A 311 -5.74 -14.70 27.29
CA LEU A 311 -4.78 -13.64 27.63
C LEU A 311 -5.31 -12.24 27.23
N PRO A 312 -5.72 -11.99 25.97
CA PRO A 312 -6.38 -10.75 25.58
C PRO A 312 -7.63 -10.43 26.40
N ILE A 313 -8.53 -11.40 26.65
CA ILE A 313 -9.76 -11.17 27.43
C ILE A 313 -9.43 -10.68 28.84
N ARG A 314 -8.47 -11.33 29.51
CA ARG A 314 -8.02 -10.94 30.85
C ARG A 314 -7.49 -9.51 30.86
N ARG A 315 -6.66 -9.15 29.87
CA ARG A 315 -6.10 -7.80 29.75
C ARG A 315 -7.17 -6.75 29.52
N ILE A 316 -8.07 -6.96 28.57
CA ILE A 316 -9.20 -6.06 28.30
C ILE A 316 -10.00 -5.83 29.58
N THR A 317 -10.32 -6.90 30.32
CA THR A 317 -11.09 -6.82 31.57
C THR A 317 -10.35 -5.99 32.63
N GLN A 318 -9.04 -6.22 32.80
CA GLN A 318 -8.22 -5.46 33.73
C GLN A 318 -8.15 -3.97 33.37
N HIS A 319 -7.91 -3.66 32.09
CA HIS A 319 -7.88 -2.28 31.59
C HIS A 319 -9.22 -1.58 31.77
N ASN A 320 -10.32 -2.22 31.39
CA ASN A 320 -11.66 -1.66 31.53
C ASN A 320 -12.02 -1.39 32.98
N LYS A 321 -11.67 -2.29 33.91
CA LYS A 321 -11.85 -2.06 35.35
C LYS A 321 -11.06 -0.83 35.83
N LYS A 322 -9.77 -0.75 35.47
CA LYS A 322 -8.89 0.38 35.79
C LYS A 322 -9.41 1.71 35.22
N MET A 323 -9.91 1.71 33.98
CA MET A 323 -10.47 2.90 33.34
C MET A 323 -11.81 3.31 33.96
N TYR A 324 -12.66 2.34 34.31
CA TYR A 324 -13.91 2.59 35.02
C TYR A 324 -13.66 3.25 36.38
N GLU A 325 -12.77 2.69 37.20
CA GLU A 325 -12.40 3.25 38.50
C GLU A 325 -11.85 4.68 38.37
N LYS A 326 -11.02 4.92 37.35
CA LYS A 326 -10.49 6.27 37.04
C LYS A 326 -11.62 7.23 36.64
N LEU A 327 -12.57 6.79 35.82
CA LEU A 327 -13.70 7.60 35.39
C LEU A 327 -14.60 7.98 36.56
N VAL A 328 -14.93 7.03 37.44
CA VAL A 328 -15.72 7.28 38.65
C VAL A 328 -15.03 8.36 39.50
N LYS A 329 -13.72 8.21 39.76
CA LYS A 329 -12.96 9.20 40.53
C LYS A 329 -12.98 10.60 39.89
N LEU A 330 -12.83 10.69 38.56
CA LEU A 330 -12.89 11.97 37.85
C LEU A 330 -14.27 12.62 37.93
N LEU A 331 -15.33 11.82 37.89
CA LEU A 331 -16.70 12.31 38.08
C LEU A 331 -16.92 12.83 39.51
N ASP A 332 -16.41 12.13 40.52
CA ASP A 332 -16.47 12.57 41.91
C ASP A 332 -15.69 13.87 42.14
N GLU A 333 -14.48 13.99 41.59
CA GLU A 333 -13.67 15.20 41.65
C GLU A 333 -14.37 16.39 40.95
N ALA A 334 -14.97 16.16 39.78
CA ALA A 334 -15.75 17.16 39.07
C ALA A 334 -16.98 17.60 39.90
N HIS A 335 -17.68 16.65 40.51
CA HIS A 335 -18.81 16.92 41.40
C HIS A 335 -18.40 17.78 42.60
N ILE A 336 -17.34 17.40 43.33
CA ILE A 336 -16.81 18.16 44.48
C ILE A 336 -16.42 19.58 44.06
N SER A 337 -15.74 19.72 42.93
CA SER A 337 -15.34 21.03 42.41
C SER A 337 -16.58 21.91 42.17
N MET A 338 -17.64 21.38 41.57
CA MET A 338 -18.88 22.14 41.34
C MET A 338 -19.58 22.54 42.62
N CYS A 339 -19.68 21.65 43.62
CA CYS A 339 -20.24 22.00 44.93
C CYS A 339 -19.49 23.18 45.57
N LYS A 340 -18.14 23.19 45.46
CA LYS A 340 -17.30 24.27 45.99
C LYS A 340 -17.50 25.61 45.27
N PHE A 341 -17.66 25.61 43.94
CA PHE A 341 -17.86 26.83 43.16
C PHE A 341 -19.29 27.37 43.20
N GLY A 342 -20.30 26.49 43.28
CA GLY A 342 -21.71 26.86 43.24
C GLY A 342 -22.37 27.05 44.61
N GLY A 343 -21.75 26.61 45.70
CA GLY A 343 -22.30 26.68 47.06
C GLY A 343 -23.55 25.80 47.29
N VAL A 344 -23.95 25.00 46.30
CA VAL A 344 -25.14 24.16 46.29
C VAL A 344 -24.82 22.84 45.60
N GLU A 345 -25.45 21.76 46.03
CA GLU A 345 -25.31 20.43 45.42
C GLU A 345 -25.84 20.42 43.97
N PRO A 346 -25.06 19.95 42.99
CA PRO A 346 -25.48 19.88 41.59
C PRO A 346 -26.74 19.05 41.42
N THR A 347 -27.71 19.59 40.71
CA THR A 347 -28.93 18.87 40.33
C THR A 347 -28.59 17.68 39.42
N GLN A 348 -29.47 16.67 39.39
CA GLN A 348 -29.33 15.53 38.47
C GLN A 348 -29.23 15.97 36.98
N LYS A 349 -29.78 17.14 36.64
CA LYS A 349 -29.68 17.76 35.32
C LYS A 349 -28.28 18.31 35.02
N GLU A 350 -27.60 18.85 36.01
CA GLU A 350 -26.20 19.32 35.91
C GLU A 350 -25.24 18.14 35.86
N TYR A 351 -25.50 17.08 36.62
CA TYR A 351 -24.75 15.83 36.52
C TYR A 351 -24.86 15.21 35.11
N ARG A 352 -26.07 15.16 34.54
CA ARG A 352 -26.27 14.75 33.14
C ARG A 352 -25.54 15.63 32.14
N LYS A 353 -25.25 16.89 32.46
CA LYS A 353 -24.46 17.80 31.61
C LYS A 353 -22.97 17.45 31.66
N ILE A 354 -22.44 17.04 32.81
CA ILE A 354 -21.08 16.50 32.94
C ILE A 354 -20.95 15.17 32.20
N CYS A 355 -21.95 14.28 32.30
CA CYS A 355 -21.93 13.03 31.53
C CYS A 355 -22.03 13.25 30.01
N LYS A 356 -22.59 14.38 29.54
CA LYS A 356 -22.56 14.74 28.10
C LYS A 356 -21.16 15.07 27.59
N ASP A 357 -20.24 15.38 28.51
CA ASP A 357 -18.83 15.57 28.20
C ASP A 357 -18.09 14.22 28.09
N ILE A 358 -18.72 13.08 28.38
CA ILE A 358 -18.18 11.76 28.03
C ILE A 358 -18.56 11.47 26.58
N VAL A 359 -17.55 11.24 25.74
CA VAL A 359 -17.75 10.84 24.35
C VAL A 359 -17.27 9.41 24.16
N ILE A 360 -18.13 8.60 23.53
CA ILE A 360 -17.85 7.21 23.19
C ILE A 360 -17.79 7.11 21.67
N ASP A 361 -16.61 6.79 21.14
CA ASP A 361 -16.47 6.39 19.75
C ASP A 361 -16.61 4.87 19.64
N LYS A 362 -17.76 4.43 19.13
CA LYS A 362 -18.09 3.01 18.98
C LYS A 362 -17.32 2.31 17.87
N ASN A 363 -16.76 3.05 16.91
CA ASN A 363 -16.04 2.44 15.79
C ASN A 363 -14.64 1.98 16.22
N TYR A 364 -14.06 2.66 17.21
CA TYR A 364 -12.70 2.42 17.69
C TYR A 364 -12.64 2.00 19.17
N ASN A 365 -13.80 1.84 19.82
CA ASN A 365 -13.94 1.53 21.25
C ASN A 365 -13.19 2.52 22.17
N LEU A 366 -13.27 3.82 21.85
CA LEU A 366 -12.60 4.87 22.60
C LEU A 366 -13.58 5.63 23.51
N ILE A 367 -13.15 5.94 24.73
CA ILE A 367 -13.88 6.80 25.68
C ILE A 367 -13.01 8.00 26.03
N ALA A 368 -13.52 9.22 25.86
CA ALA A 368 -12.82 10.45 26.29
C ALA A 368 -13.74 11.40 27.09
N PHE A 369 -13.11 12.31 27.85
CA PHE A 369 -13.78 13.19 28.81
C PHE A 369 -13.50 14.69 28.55
N ILE A 370 -14.55 15.45 28.26
CA ILE A 370 -14.56 16.88 27.93
C ILE A 370 -14.64 17.76 29.16
N MET A 371 -13.51 17.99 29.83
CA MET A 371 -13.45 19.08 30.81
C MET A 371 -13.16 20.41 30.12
N LYS A 372 -14.19 21.20 29.81
CA LYS A 372 -14.01 22.62 29.45
C LYS A 372 -13.49 23.37 30.69
N ARG A 373 -12.17 23.52 30.83
CA ARG A 373 -11.65 24.56 31.74
C ARG A 373 -12.11 25.91 31.19
N LYS A 374 -12.92 26.64 31.98
CA LYS A 374 -13.05 28.09 31.77
C LYS A 374 -11.65 28.66 31.89
N LYS A 375 -11.24 29.48 30.92
CA LYS A 375 -10.05 30.32 31.05
C LYS A 375 -10.20 31.09 32.37
N GLU A 376 -9.28 30.88 33.29
CA GLU A 376 -9.06 31.82 34.38
C GLU A 376 -8.59 33.12 33.70
N PHE A 377 -9.33 34.20 33.94
CA PHE A 377 -9.01 35.56 33.48
C PHE A 377 -8.10 36.24 34.48
#